data_AF-A0A8X7SE84-F1
#
_entry.id   AF-A0A8X7SE84-F1
#
_cell.length_a   1.000
_cell.length_b   1.000
_cell.length_c   1.000
_cell.angle_alpha   90.00
_cell.angle_beta   90.00
_cell.angle_gamma   90.00
#
_symmetry.space_group_name_H-M   'P 1'
#
loop_
_entity.id
_entity.type
_entity.pdbx_description
1 polymer ?
#
loop_
_entity_poly.entity_id
_entity_poly.type
_entity_poly.pdbx_seq_one_letter_code
_entity_poly.pdbx_strand_id
1 'polypeptide(L)'
;MNRRFPSNCGCGAGITTFTSGTQENSGHPFFRCETRGEDHLFKWVEEAMLEELEDVLPKVEVHETKLGKVKSEIKELMEIALNNKIEIQKNKVVIKGLVVYACIVTVAFGAYVLF
;
A
#
# COMPACT_ATOMS: atom_id res chain seq x y z
N MET A 1 5.10 18.04 25.93
CA MET A 1 5.94 16.83 25.93
C MET A 1 5.97 16.26 24.52
N ASN A 2 7.12 15.77 24.06
CA ASN A 2 7.22 15.19 22.72
C ASN A 2 6.52 13.82 22.71
N ARG A 3 5.49 13.67 21.86
CA ARG A 3 4.65 12.45 21.72
C ARG A 3 5.38 11.21 21.17
N ARG A 4 6.69 11.30 20.97
CA ARG A 4 7.47 10.23 20.33
C ARG A 4 8.22 9.39 21.34
N PHE A 5 8.66 8.22 20.88
CA PHE A 5 9.80 7.55 21.51
C PHE A 5 10.97 8.52 21.64
N PRO A 6 11.49 8.73 22.86
CA PRO A 6 12.62 9.60 23.03
C PRO A 6 13.85 8.86 22.46
N SER A 7 14.47 9.45 21.43
CA SER A 7 15.66 8.91 20.77
C SER A 7 16.97 9.50 21.33
N ASN A 8 16.89 10.71 21.89
CA ASN A 8 18.02 11.43 22.49
C ASN A 8 17.46 12.28 23.63
N CYS A 9 18.28 12.50 24.65
CA CYS A 9 17.94 13.47 25.67
C CYS A 9 18.16 14.90 25.14
N GLY A 10 17.46 15.90 25.70
CA GLY A 10 17.60 17.31 25.30
C GLY A 10 19.02 17.90 25.48
N CYS A 11 19.89 17.24 26.25
CA CYS A 11 21.32 17.60 26.39
C CYS A 11 22.21 16.96 25.31
N GLY A 12 21.65 16.15 24.41
CA GLY A 12 22.39 15.39 23.40
C GLY A 12 22.92 14.04 23.89
N ALA A 13 22.75 13.69 25.17
CA ALA A 13 23.14 12.38 25.68
C ALA A 13 22.18 11.26 25.22
N GLY A 14 22.68 10.02 25.27
CA GLY A 14 21.89 8.82 25.05
C GLY A 14 20.77 8.64 26.08
N ILE A 15 19.88 7.71 25.77
CA ILE A 15 18.75 7.33 26.60
C ILE A 15 18.89 5.84 26.88
N THR A 16 18.59 5.46 28.12
CA THR A 16 18.48 4.06 28.48
C THR A 16 17.18 3.81 29.26
N THR A 17 16.77 2.55 29.31
CA THR A 17 15.55 2.13 30.01
C THR A 17 15.90 1.64 31.40
N PHE A 18 15.20 2.15 32.40
CA PHE A 18 15.30 1.69 33.79
C PHE A 18 13.97 1.11 34.25
N THR A 19 14.02 0.35 35.33
CA THR A 19 12.84 -0.21 35.99
C THR A 19 12.61 0.53 37.31
N SER A 20 11.41 1.06 37.51
CA SER A 20 11.05 1.75 38.75
C SER A 20 11.08 0.78 39.94
N GLY A 21 11.75 1.19 41.01
CA GLY A 21 11.77 0.49 42.30
C GLY A 21 10.83 1.09 43.34
N THR A 22 9.99 2.06 42.96
CA THR A 22 9.03 2.69 43.88
C THR A 22 7.94 1.70 44.26
N GLN A 23 7.37 1.80 45.47
CA GLN A 23 6.32 0.87 45.90
C GLN A 23 5.07 0.96 45.01
N GLU A 24 4.72 2.17 44.55
CA GLU A 24 3.53 2.42 43.73
C GLU A 24 3.69 1.92 42.29
N ASN A 25 4.87 2.13 41.69
CA ASN A 25 5.13 1.81 40.28
C ASN A 25 6.26 0.79 40.14
N SER A 26 6.35 -0.18 41.06
CA SER A 26 7.42 -1.18 41.06
C SER A 26 7.39 -1.99 39.77
N GLY A 27 8.55 -2.26 39.19
CA GLY A 27 8.67 -3.06 37.97
C GLY A 27 8.33 -2.32 36.67
N HIS A 28 7.81 -1.09 36.73
CA HIS A 28 7.42 -0.35 35.52
C HIS A 28 8.66 0.25 34.81
N PRO A 29 8.82 0.04 33.50
CA PRO A 29 9.98 0.56 32.78
C PRO A 29 9.78 2.01 32.32
N PHE A 30 10.83 2.83 32.42
CA PHE A 30 10.84 4.22 31.98
C PHE A 30 12.16 4.58 31.26
N PHE A 31 12.08 5.56 30.36
CA PHE A 31 13.23 6.16 29.69
C PHE A 31 13.88 7.21 30.58
N ARG A 32 15.22 7.18 30.63
CA ARG A 32 16.05 8.09 31.42
C ARG A 32 17.24 8.59 30.65
N CYS A 33 17.69 9.81 30.93
CA CYS A 33 18.98 10.29 30.45
C CYS A 33 20.12 9.50 31.09
N GLU A 34 21.05 8.98 30.29
CA GLU A 34 22.20 8.21 30.79
C GLU A 34 23.14 9.03 31.68
N THR A 35 23.26 10.33 31.43
CA THR A 35 24.27 11.19 32.08
C THR A 35 23.71 12.05 33.21
N ARG A 36 22.44 12.48 33.11
CA ARG A 36 21.83 13.46 34.02
C ARG A 36 20.59 12.94 34.74
N GLY A 37 20.16 11.71 34.45
CA GLY A 37 19.08 11.07 35.17
C GLY A 37 17.67 11.52 34.78
N GLU A 38 16.73 11.40 35.73
CA GLU A 38 15.28 11.52 35.50
C GLU A 38 14.82 12.97 35.34
N ASP A 39 15.43 13.90 36.08
CA ASP A 39 15.14 15.34 35.99
C ASP A 39 15.32 15.89 34.56
N HIS A 40 16.13 15.19 33.76
CA HIS A 40 16.48 15.58 32.42
C HIS A 40 15.66 14.86 31.35
N LEU A 41 15.25 13.63 31.64
CA LEU A 41 14.32 12.86 30.83
C LEU A 41 13.69 11.79 31.72
N PHE A 42 12.37 11.84 31.84
CA PHE A 42 11.56 10.79 32.40
C PHE A 42 10.35 10.61 31.49
N LYS A 43 10.10 9.37 31.05
CA LYS A 43 8.89 9.01 30.31
C LYS A 43 8.64 7.52 30.45
N TRP A 44 7.41 7.13 30.76
CA TRP A 44 7.06 5.72 30.84
C TRP A 44 7.14 5.06 29.46
N VAL A 45 7.64 3.83 29.40
CA VAL A 45 7.73 3.10 28.12
C VAL A 45 6.34 2.85 27.55
N GLU A 46 5.37 2.47 28.38
CA GLU A 46 3.98 2.25 27.99
C GLU A 46 3.31 3.51 27.44
N GLU A 47 3.60 4.69 28.01
CA GLU A 47 3.09 5.97 27.54
C GLU A 47 3.65 6.29 26.15
N ALA A 48 4.96 6.14 25.97
CA ALA A 48 5.58 6.32 24.64
C ALA A 48 5.04 5.32 23.61
N MET A 49 4.79 4.07 24.01
CA MET A 49 4.17 3.06 23.15
C MET A 49 2.74 3.43 22.77
N LEU A 50 1.93 3.88 23.74
CA LEU A 50 0.53 4.25 23.52
C LEU A 50 0.42 5.42 22.55
N GLU A 51 1.22 6.47 22.74
CA GLU A 51 1.23 7.63 21.83
C GLU A 51 1.58 7.23 20.39
N GLU A 52 2.54 6.33 20.20
CA GLU A 52 2.93 5.85 18.87
C GLU A 52 1.84 4.96 18.26
N LEU A 53 1.16 4.15 19.07
CA LEU A 53 -0.01 3.38 18.61
C LEU A 53 -1.17 4.29 18.20
N GLU A 54 -1.48 5.32 18.99
CA GLU A 54 -2.48 6.33 18.66
C GLU A 54 -2.17 7.04 17.34
N ASP A 55 -0.90 7.31 17.06
CA ASP A 55 -0.47 7.93 15.80
C ASP A 55 -0.48 6.96 14.61
N VAL A 56 -0.30 5.64 14.84
CA VAL A 56 -0.24 4.61 13.79
C VAL A 56 -1.63 4.09 13.41
N LEU A 57 -2.55 3.92 14.37
CA LEU A 57 -3.89 3.35 14.13
C LEU A 57 -4.66 4.07 13.01
N PRO A 58 -4.77 5.42 12.98
CA PRO A 58 -5.45 6.12 11.89
C PRO A 58 -4.76 5.93 10.53
N LYS A 59 -3.43 5.79 10.52
CA LYS A 59 -2.68 5.53 9.28
C LYS A 59 -2.98 4.13 8.75
N VAL A 60 -3.11 3.14 9.63
CA VAL A 60 -3.49 1.77 9.27
C VAL A 60 -4.89 1.75 8.67
N GLU A 61 -5.86 2.42 9.28
CA GLU A 61 -7.23 2.51 8.76
C GLU A 61 -7.29 3.16 7.35
N VAL A 62 -6.54 4.26 7.17
CA VAL A 62 -6.41 4.91 5.84
C VAL A 62 -5.75 3.98 4.83
N HIS A 63 -4.79 3.15 5.25
CA HIS A 63 -4.15 2.19 4.36
C HIS A 63 -5.08 1.03 3.98
N GLU A 64 -5.89 0.52 4.93
CA GLU A 64 -6.88 -0.52 4.67
C GLU A 64 -7.93 -0.07 3.66
N THR A 65 -8.44 1.16 3.80
CA THR A 65 -9.40 1.73 2.85
C THR A 65 -8.80 1.92 1.45
N LYS A 66 -7.56 2.43 1.36
CA LYS A 66 -6.82 2.54 0.09
C LYS A 66 -6.58 1.19 -0.56
N LEU A 67 -6.17 0.18 0.22
CA LEU A 67 -5.98 -1.19 -0.27
C LEU A 67 -7.29 -1.77 -0.80
N GLY A 68 -8.40 -1.53 -0.11
CA GLY A 68 -9.74 -1.91 -0.57
C GLY A 68 -10.08 -1.31 -1.93
N LYS A 69 -9.85 0.00 -2.11
CA LYS A 69 -10.11 0.72 -3.37
C LYS A 69 -9.23 0.20 -4.52
N VAL A 70 -7.93 0.05 -4.28
CA VAL A 70 -6.99 -0.48 -5.28
C VAL A 70 -7.39 -1.91 -5.68
N LYS A 71 -7.82 -2.74 -4.73
CA LYS A 71 -8.30 -4.10 -5.01
C LYS A 71 -9.56 -4.10 -5.89
N SER A 72 -10.49 -3.17 -5.69
CA SER A 72 -11.65 -3.03 -6.57
C SER A 72 -11.27 -2.56 -7.98
N GLU A 73 -10.37 -1.57 -8.08
CA GLU A 73 -9.90 -1.05 -9.39
C GLU A 73 -9.17 -2.13 -10.19
N ILE A 74 -8.33 -2.95 -9.54
CA ILE A 74 -7.65 -4.09 -10.19
C ILE A 74 -8.66 -5.11 -10.74
N LYS A 75 -9.73 -5.41 -10.00
CA LYS A 75 -10.77 -6.35 -10.45
C LYS A 75 -11.49 -5.82 -11.69
N GLU A 76 -11.89 -4.55 -11.68
CA GLU A 76 -12.55 -3.90 -12.81
C GLU A 76 -11.64 -3.88 -14.06
N LEU A 77 -10.37 -3.52 -13.88
CA LEU A 77 -9.39 -3.52 -14.97
C LEU A 77 -9.15 -4.93 -15.54
N MET A 78 -9.13 -5.97 -14.71
CA MET A 78 -9.04 -7.36 -15.19
C MET A 78 -10.26 -7.75 -16.04
N GLU A 79 -11.47 -7.34 -15.65
CA GLU A 79 -12.69 -7.62 -16.41
C GLU A 79 -12.67 -6.91 -17.77
N ILE A 80 -12.31 -5.62 -17.78
CA ILE A 80 -12.15 -4.84 -19.03
C ILE A 80 -11.10 -5.48 -19.94
N ALA A 81 -9.94 -5.87 -19.40
CA ALA A 81 -8.88 -6.51 -20.18
C ALA A 81 -9.33 -7.86 -20.77
N LEU A 82 -10.10 -8.64 -20.03
CA LEU A 82 -10.66 -9.91 -20.52
C LEU A 82 -11.66 -9.68 -21.65
N ASN A 83 -12.58 -8.73 -21.48
CA ASN A 83 -13.58 -8.38 -22.49
C ASN A 83 -12.93 -7.87 -23.78
N ASN A 84 -11.96 -6.95 -23.66
CA ASN A 84 -11.20 -6.46 -24.80
C ASN A 84 -10.45 -7.58 -25.53
N LYS A 85 -9.86 -8.53 -24.79
CA LYS A 85 -9.19 -9.69 -25.38
C LYS A 85 -10.17 -10.55 -26.21
N ILE A 86 -11.39 -10.76 -25.72
CA ILE A 86 -12.44 -11.51 -26.44
C ILE A 86 -12.85 -10.76 -27.72
N GLU A 87 -13.07 -9.45 -27.62
CA GLU A 87 -13.47 -8.63 -28.77
C GLU A 87 -12.40 -8.59 -29.86
N ILE A 88 -11.12 -8.45 -29.48
CA ILE A 88 -9.99 -8.53 -30.42
C ILE A 88 -9.97 -9.87 -31.15
N GLN A 89 -10.22 -10.98 -30.44
CA GLN A 89 -10.27 -12.30 -31.08
C GLN A 89 -11.44 -12.42 -32.07
N LYS A 90 -12.62 -11.91 -31.71
CA LYS A 90 -13.78 -11.86 -32.62
C LYS A 90 -13.47 -11.03 -33.86
N ASN A 91 -12.93 -9.82 -33.68
CA ASN A 91 -12.58 -8.92 -34.78
C ASN A 91 -11.53 -9.54 -35.71
N LYS A 92 -10.55 -10.27 -35.15
CA LYS A 92 -9.56 -11.01 -35.95
C LYS A 92 -10.19 -12.07 -36.85
N VAL A 93 -11.21 -12.78 -36.37
CA VAL A 93 -11.96 -13.76 -37.18
C VAL A 93 -12.77 -13.07 -38.27
N VAL A 94 -13.48 -11.99 -37.93
CA VAL A 94 -14.27 -11.21 -38.90
C VAL A 94 -13.39 -10.64 -40.01
N ILE A 95 -12.24 -10.03 -39.66
CA ILE A 95 -11.29 -9.48 -40.63
C ILE A 95 -10.78 -10.57 -41.57
N LYS A 96 -10.40 -11.75 -41.05
CA LYS A 96 -10.00 -12.88 -41.90
C LYS A 96 -11.10 -13.30 -42.87
N GLY A 97 -12.36 -13.36 -42.40
CA GLY A 97 -13.51 -13.68 -43.25
C GLY A 97 -13.72 -12.65 -44.37
N LEU A 98 -13.65 -11.36 -44.04
CA LEU A 98 -13.80 -10.27 -45.01
C LEU A 98 -12.69 -10.30 -46.08
N VAL A 99 -11.45 -10.58 -45.69
CA VAL A 99 -10.33 -10.71 -46.64
C VAL A 99 -10.57 -11.87 -47.61
N VAL A 100 -11.00 -13.04 -47.11
CA VAL A 100 -11.32 -14.20 -47.96
C VAL A 100 -12.47 -13.88 -48.92
N TYR A 101 -13.54 -13.24 -48.42
CA TYR A 101 -14.67 -12.82 -49.25
C TYR A 101 -14.25 -11.85 -50.35
N ALA A 102 -13.44 -10.83 -50.03
CA ALA A 102 -12.91 -9.89 -51.00
C ALA A 102 -12.08 -10.59 -52.09
N CYS A 103 -11.20 -11.53 -51.71
CA CYS A 103 -10.44 -12.33 -52.67
C CYS A 103 -11.36 -13.10 -53.64
N ILE A 104 -12.40 -13.78 -53.11
CA ILE A 104 -13.36 -14.52 -53.95
C ILE A 104 -14.07 -13.60 -54.94
N VAL A 105 -14.55 -12.43 -54.49
CA VAL A 105 -15.22 -11.46 -55.35
C VAL A 105 -14.29 -10.93 -56.45
N THR A 106 -13.03 -10.62 -56.11
CA THR A 106 -12.05 -10.15 -57.10
C THR A 106 -11.74 -11.21 -58.17
N VAL A 107 -11.60 -12.48 -57.79
CA VAL A 107 -11.37 -13.59 -58.72
C VAL A 107 -12.58 -13.81 -59.61
N ALA A 108 -13.80 -13.83 -59.05
CA ALA A 108 -15.03 -14.02 -59.81
C ALA A 108 -15.27 -12.88 -60.82
N PHE A 109 -15.03 -11.63 -60.41
CA PHE A 109 -15.12 -10.48 -61.30
C PHE A 109 -14.09 -10.55 -62.44
N GLY A 110 -12.83 -10.90 -62.12
CA GLY A 110 -11.79 -11.08 -63.14
C GLY A 110 -12.14 -12.17 -64.16
N ALA A 111 -12.70 -13.30 -63.70
CA ALA A 111 -13.17 -14.36 -64.60
C ALA A 111 -14.33 -13.90 -65.49
N TYR A 112 -15.28 -13.13 -64.95
CA TYR A 112 -16.42 -12.59 -65.71
C TYR A 112 -16.01 -11.60 -66.80
N VAL A 113 -14.96 -10.78 -66.57
CA VAL A 113 -14.50 -9.79 -67.55
C VAL A 113 -13.62 -10.42 -68.64
N LEU A 114 -12.93 -11.52 -68.36
CA LEU A 114 -12.01 -12.19 -69.28
C LEU A 114 -12.66 -13.22 -70.22
N PHE A 115 -13.91 -13.63 -69.95
CA PHE A 115 -14.69 -14.57 -70.77
C PHE A 115 -15.90 -13.87 -71.41
#